data_AF-A0A644XDG3-F1
#
_entry.id   AF-A0A644XDG3-F1
#
_cell.length_a   1.000
_cell.length_b   1.000
_cell.length_c   1.000
_cell.angle_alpha   90.00
_cell.angle_beta   90.00
_cell.angle_gamma   90.00
#
_symmetry.space_group_name_H-M   'P 1'
#
loop_
_entity.id
_entity.type
_entity.pdbx_description
1 polymer ?
#
loop_
_entity_poly.entity_id
_entity_poly.type
_entity_poly.pdbx_seq_one_letter_code
_entity_poly.pdbx_strand_id
1 'polypeptide(L)'
;MSLSFKFIFSKEIPAMPVEHVIENFRKGFKLTYCEEIKQVESNKIHVMNGFFHNFNSHWNMWTGVGDAWLTVTEKKENRILVEYEINYSYFVIMWSVVFSFTIFSSIVQFTHYGQSSDDMILSGIIILSFLFSFEVLYWRHWSFFRRALSGKYISAGNYNWPQILSDKTDEELRYIASGKSMLNSDVAALAKKELEKRKQH
;
A
#
# COMPACT_ATOMS: atom_id res chain seq x y z
N MET A 1 5.11 -12.34 -25.87
CA MET A 1 4.01 -11.39 -25.53
C MET A 1 3.93 -11.34 -24.01
N SER A 2 4.27 -10.22 -23.36
CA SER A 2 4.03 -10.09 -21.92
C SER A 2 2.57 -9.75 -21.71
N LEU A 3 1.78 -10.64 -21.08
CA LEU A 3 0.49 -10.23 -20.54
C LEU A 3 0.75 -9.22 -19.43
N SER A 4 0.46 -7.94 -19.67
CA SER A 4 0.46 -6.93 -18.62
C SER A 4 -0.95 -6.80 -18.07
N PHE A 5 -1.16 -7.25 -16.83
CA PHE A 5 -2.43 -7.06 -16.15
C PHE A 5 -2.35 -5.84 -15.23
N LYS A 6 -3.02 -4.75 -15.64
CA LYS A 6 -2.90 -3.44 -15.00
C LYS A 6 -4.27 -2.94 -14.53
N PHE A 7 -4.30 -2.34 -13.36
CA PHE A 7 -5.45 -1.57 -12.86
C PHE A 7 -5.04 -0.14 -12.59
N ILE A 8 -5.94 0.79 -12.89
CA ILE A 8 -5.70 2.22 -12.69
C ILE A 8 -6.77 2.76 -11.77
N PHE A 9 -6.33 3.37 -10.66
CA PHE A 9 -7.17 4.21 -9.83
C PHE A 9 -6.98 5.66 -10.26
N SER A 10 -8.03 6.27 -10.79
CA SER A 10 -7.98 7.66 -11.24
C SER A 10 -8.95 8.52 -10.44
N LYS A 11 -8.51 9.71 -10.04
CA LYS A 11 -9.38 10.70 -9.39
C LYS A 11 -8.95 12.11 -9.72
N GLU A 12 -9.95 12.93 -10.08
CA GLU A 12 -9.78 14.38 -10.18
C GLU A 12 -10.00 15.03 -8.81
N ILE A 13 -9.11 15.96 -8.44
CA ILE A 13 -9.20 16.75 -7.22
C ILE A 13 -8.96 18.24 -7.52
N PRO A 14 -9.39 19.16 -6.63
CA PRO A 14 -9.05 20.58 -6.75
C PRO A 14 -7.54 20.77 -6.86
N ALA A 15 -7.10 21.81 -7.55
CA ALA A 15 -5.68 22.09 -7.72
C ALA A 15 -4.97 22.16 -6.37
N MET A 16 -3.86 21.45 -6.32
CA MET A 16 -2.90 21.41 -5.23
C MET A 16 -1.52 21.37 -5.90
N PRO A 17 -0.47 21.96 -5.29
CA PRO A 17 0.89 21.80 -5.80
C PRO A 17 1.21 20.33 -6.02
N VAL A 18 1.68 19.99 -7.22
CA VAL A 18 1.99 18.61 -7.62
C VAL A 18 2.95 17.97 -6.62
N GLU A 19 3.93 18.73 -6.15
CA GLU A 19 4.92 18.32 -5.16
C GLU A 19 4.28 17.82 -3.87
N HIS A 20 3.18 18.44 -3.43
CA HIS A 20 2.47 18.02 -2.22
C HIS A 20 1.77 16.67 -2.44
N VAL A 21 1.14 16.48 -3.60
CA VAL A 21 0.53 15.19 -3.95
C VAL A 21 1.60 14.10 -3.99
N ILE A 22 2.68 14.33 -4.73
CA ILE A 22 3.82 13.42 -4.84
C ILE A 22 4.37 13.05 -3.46
N GLU A 23 4.59 14.04 -2.58
CA GLU A 23 5.14 13.80 -1.24
C GLU A 23 4.17 12.98 -0.35
N ASN A 24 2.86 13.23 -0.43
CA ASN A 24 1.86 12.45 0.32
C ASN A 24 1.87 10.97 -0.10
N PHE A 25 1.99 10.71 -1.39
CA PHE A 25 2.13 9.34 -1.90
C PHE A 25 3.46 8.71 -1.51
N ARG A 26 4.59 9.43 -1.60
CA ARG A 26 5.90 8.93 -1.15
C ARG A 26 5.88 8.52 0.32
N LYS A 27 5.32 9.36 1.19
CA LYS A 27 5.14 9.04 2.62
C LYS A 27 4.30 7.78 2.80
N GLY A 28 3.18 7.69 2.08
CA GLY A 28 2.34 6.50 2.10
C GLY A 28 3.11 5.24 1.67
N PHE A 29 3.80 5.26 0.54
CA PHE A 29 4.52 4.11 0.00
C PHE A 29 5.63 3.61 0.93
N LYS A 30 6.32 4.51 1.65
CA LYS A 30 7.28 4.10 2.68
C LYS A 30 6.65 3.24 3.79
N LEU A 31 5.38 3.47 4.10
CA LEU A 31 4.63 2.71 5.11
C LEU A 31 4.09 1.37 4.58
N THR A 32 4.12 1.14 3.26
CA THR A 32 3.62 -0.10 2.66
C THR A 32 4.71 -1.15 2.47
N TYR A 33 5.94 -0.89 2.94
CA TYR A 33 7.11 -1.77 2.77
C TYR A 33 7.40 -2.09 1.30
N CYS A 34 7.35 -1.08 0.42
CA CYS A 34 7.89 -1.25 -0.93
C CYS A 34 9.42 -1.31 -0.90
N GLU A 35 10.02 -1.96 -1.90
CA GLU A 35 11.48 -2.06 -2.03
C GLU A 35 12.10 -0.74 -2.46
N GLU A 36 11.57 -0.16 -3.54
CA GLU A 36 12.15 1.04 -4.13
C GLU A 36 11.05 2.02 -4.57
N ILE A 37 11.28 3.31 -4.28
CA ILE A 37 10.46 4.42 -4.75
C ILE A 37 11.37 5.36 -5.55
N LYS A 38 11.23 5.34 -6.88
CA LYS A 38 11.98 6.19 -7.78
C LYS A 38 11.10 7.31 -8.33
N GLN A 39 11.56 8.55 -8.18
CA GLN A 39 10.92 9.68 -8.86
C GLN A 39 11.50 9.76 -10.27
N VAL A 40 10.65 9.59 -11.28
CA VAL A 40 11.06 9.58 -12.69
C VAL A 40 10.96 10.98 -13.28
N GLU A 41 9.90 11.71 -12.90
CA GLU A 41 9.64 13.09 -13.31
C GLU A 41 9.09 13.89 -12.10
N SER A 42 8.96 15.21 -12.20
CA SER A 42 8.41 16.04 -11.13
C SER A 42 7.00 15.63 -10.71
N ASN A 43 6.23 15.07 -11.66
CA ASN A 43 4.84 14.66 -11.49
C ASN A 43 4.64 13.13 -11.56
N LYS A 44 5.73 12.34 -11.52
CA LYS A 44 5.66 10.89 -11.74
C LYS A 44 6.57 10.10 -10.80
N ILE A 45 5.98 9.10 -10.14
CA ILE A 45 6.68 8.14 -9.27
C ILE A 45 6.53 6.74 -9.84
N HIS A 46 7.63 5.99 -9.82
CA HIS A 46 7.66 4.55 -10.03
C HIS A 46 7.97 3.86 -8.71
N VAL A 47 7.12 2.92 -8.31
CA VAL A 47 7.34 2.05 -7.15
C VAL A 47 7.62 0.66 -7.68
N MET A 48 8.76 0.09 -7.28
CA MET A 48 9.22 -1.22 -7.73
C MET A 48 9.28 -2.18 -6.56
N ASN A 49 8.93 -3.44 -6.82
CA ASN A 49 9.03 -4.54 -5.88
C ASN A 49 9.50 -5.80 -6.60
N GLY A 50 10.36 -6.56 -5.94
CA GLY A 50 10.71 -7.90 -6.32
C GLY A 50 9.53 -8.87 -6.23
N PHE A 51 9.67 -9.98 -6.95
CA PHE A 51 8.68 -11.05 -6.94
C PHE A 51 8.50 -11.70 -5.55
N PHE A 52 9.58 -11.76 -4.77
CA PHE A 52 9.63 -12.35 -3.43
C PHE A 52 10.00 -11.29 -2.40
N HIS A 53 9.06 -10.39 -2.08
CA HIS A 53 9.28 -9.45 -1.00
C HIS A 53 8.96 -10.08 0.37
N ASN A 54 9.94 -10.00 1.26
CA ASN A 54 9.94 -10.36 2.68
C ASN A 54 8.61 -10.90 3.24
N PHE A 55 8.48 -12.24 3.30
CA PHE A 55 7.33 -12.94 3.92
C PHE A 55 7.14 -12.64 5.41
N ASN A 56 8.09 -11.93 6.03
CA ASN A 56 8.07 -11.57 7.45
C ASN A 56 6.99 -10.55 7.83
N SER A 57 6.28 -9.94 6.88
CA SER A 57 5.10 -9.12 7.15
C SER A 57 3.88 -9.75 6.50
N HIS A 58 3.00 -10.33 7.33
CA HIS A 58 1.70 -10.88 6.91
C HIS A 58 0.77 -9.83 6.25
N TRP A 59 1.20 -8.57 6.23
CA TRP A 59 0.49 -7.41 5.69
C TRP A 59 1.31 -6.71 4.59
N ASN A 60 2.12 -7.42 3.82
CA ASN A 60 2.77 -6.82 2.66
C ASN A 60 1.73 -6.46 1.60
N MET A 61 1.69 -5.18 1.22
CA MET A 61 0.75 -4.66 0.20
C MET A 61 1.16 -5.07 -1.22
N TRP A 62 2.41 -5.49 -1.39
CA TRP A 62 3.04 -5.71 -2.69
C TRP A 62 3.13 -7.18 -3.09
N THR A 63 2.56 -8.10 -2.30
CA THR A 63 2.54 -9.52 -2.65
C THR A 63 1.80 -9.73 -3.98
N GLY A 64 2.52 -10.16 -5.01
CA GLY A 64 1.98 -10.32 -6.36
C GLY A 64 1.90 -9.03 -7.19
N VAL A 65 2.47 -7.92 -6.70
CA VAL A 65 2.54 -6.63 -7.41
C VAL A 65 4.01 -6.32 -7.70
N GLY A 66 4.39 -6.37 -8.97
CA GLY A 66 5.79 -6.11 -9.36
C GLY A 66 6.14 -4.64 -9.38
N ASP A 67 5.24 -3.80 -9.86
CA ASP A 67 5.45 -2.37 -9.89
C ASP A 67 4.14 -1.59 -9.92
N ALA A 68 4.24 -0.31 -9.59
CA ALA A 68 3.13 0.63 -9.67
C ALA A 68 3.63 2.02 -10.06
N TRP A 69 2.78 2.77 -10.75
CA TRP A 69 3.07 4.11 -11.25
C TRP A 69 2.07 5.11 -10.70
N LEU A 70 2.57 6.22 -10.19
CA LEU A 70 1.75 7.38 -9.86
C LEU A 70 2.06 8.48 -10.88
N THR A 71 1.02 9.01 -11.51
CA THR A 71 1.13 10.17 -12.41
C THR A 71 0.15 11.25 -11.96
N VAL A 72 0.64 12.48 -11.84
CA VAL A 72 -0.16 13.66 -11.56
C VAL A 72 -0.18 14.54 -12.81
N THR A 73 -1.37 14.82 -13.33
CA THR A 73 -1.54 15.62 -14.55
C THR A 73 -2.37 16.84 -14.23
N GLU A 74 -1.84 18.03 -14.51
CA GLU A 74 -2.62 19.26 -14.42
C GLU A 74 -3.70 19.27 -15.52
N LYS A 75 -4.92 19.58 -15.12
CA LYS A 75 -6.07 19.73 -16.03
C LYS A 75 -6.48 21.19 -16.08
N LYS A 76 -7.30 21.52 -17.09
CA LYS A 76 -7.95 22.83 -17.16
C LYS A 76 -8.85 23.04 -15.94
N GLU A 77 -9.19 24.29 -15.65
CA GLU A 77 -10.13 24.67 -14.58
C GLU A 77 -9.64 24.41 -13.15
N ASN A 78 -8.34 24.61 -12.89
CA ASN A 78 -7.78 24.53 -11.54
C ASN A 78 -8.04 23.16 -10.89
N ARG A 79 -7.86 22.09 -11.67
CA ARG A 79 -7.96 20.70 -11.22
C ARG A 79 -6.70 19.93 -11.58
N ILE A 80 -6.44 18.87 -10.83
CA ILE A 80 -5.40 17.90 -11.14
C ILE A 80 -6.02 16.50 -11.18
N LEU A 81 -5.56 15.70 -12.14
CA LEU A 81 -5.86 14.29 -12.27
C LEU A 81 -4.72 13.49 -11.64
N VAL A 82 -5.04 12.64 -10.67
CA VAL A 82 -4.09 11.73 -10.05
C VAL A 82 -4.43 10.31 -10.50
N GLU A 83 -3.47 9.63 -11.12
CA GLU A 83 -3.60 8.26 -11.61
C GLU A 83 -2.59 7.36 -10.91
N TYR A 84 -3.09 6.29 -10.30
CA TYR A 84 -2.30 5.27 -9.64
C TYR A 84 -2.50 3.93 -10.35
N GLU A 85 -1.57 3.59 -11.22
CA GLU A 85 -1.53 2.36 -12.00
C GLU A 85 -0.76 1.27 -11.25
N ILE A 86 -1.30 0.07 -11.19
CA ILE A 86 -0.69 -1.07 -10.48
C ILE A 86 -0.60 -2.24 -11.43
N ASN A 87 0.57 -2.86 -11.47
CA ASN A 87 0.85 -4.04 -12.28
C ASN A 87 0.71 -5.32 -11.46
N TYR A 88 -0.38 -6.05 -11.71
CA TYR A 88 -0.73 -7.31 -11.05
C TYR A 88 -0.23 -8.54 -11.81
N SER A 89 0.68 -8.38 -12.78
CA SER A 89 1.13 -9.50 -13.62
C SER A 89 1.72 -10.65 -12.80
N TYR A 90 2.44 -10.37 -11.71
CA TYR A 90 2.98 -11.41 -10.83
C TYR A 90 1.90 -12.18 -10.09
N PHE A 91 0.88 -11.48 -9.57
CA PHE A 91 -0.30 -12.10 -8.97
C PHE A 91 -0.99 -13.03 -9.96
N VAL A 92 -1.22 -12.57 -11.19
CA VAL A 92 -1.86 -13.38 -12.24
C VAL A 92 -1.00 -14.58 -12.61
N ILE A 93 0.31 -14.43 -12.79
CA ILE A 93 1.22 -15.54 -13.10
C ILE A 93 1.19 -16.59 -11.98
N MET A 94 1.37 -16.17 -10.73
CA MET A 94 1.37 -17.05 -9.57
C MET A 94 0.07 -17.85 -9.47
N TRP A 95 -1.07 -17.17 -9.58
CA TRP A 95 -2.37 -17.83 -9.51
C TRP A 95 -2.71 -18.64 -10.75
N SER A 96 -2.19 -18.29 -11.93
CA SER A 96 -2.32 -19.13 -13.13
C SER A 96 -1.62 -20.47 -12.93
N VAL A 97 -0.44 -20.49 -12.30
CA VAL A 97 0.26 -21.75 -11.96
C VAL A 97 -0.57 -22.58 -10.97
N VAL A 98 -1.08 -21.96 -9.90
CA VAL A 98 -1.94 -22.65 -8.92
C VAL A 98 -3.22 -23.19 -9.56
N PHE A 99 -3.86 -22.40 -10.43
CA PHE A 99 -5.09 -22.77 -11.11
C PHE A 99 -4.87 -23.90 -12.13
N SER A 100 -3.81 -23.82 -12.94
CA SER A 100 -3.43 -24.89 -13.86
C SER A 100 -3.11 -26.19 -13.13
N PHE A 101 -2.39 -26.13 -12.02
CA PHE A 101 -2.11 -27.30 -11.18
C PHE A 101 -3.40 -27.88 -10.59
N THR A 102 -4.29 -27.03 -10.08
CA THR A 102 -5.58 -27.45 -9.49
C THR A 102 -6.44 -28.15 -10.55
N ILE A 103 -6.64 -27.53 -11.72
CA ILE A 103 -7.40 -28.13 -12.83
C ILE A 103 -6.79 -29.45 -13.27
N PHE A 104 -5.46 -29.48 -13.48
CA PHE A 104 -4.78 -30.70 -13.91
C PHE A 104 -4.97 -31.82 -12.88
N SER A 105 -4.81 -31.52 -11.59
CA SER A 105 -5.07 -32.46 -10.50
C SER A 105 -6.52 -32.96 -10.52
N SER A 106 -7.50 -32.07 -10.70
CA SER A 106 -8.92 -32.45 -10.78
C SER A 106 -9.19 -33.39 -11.97
N ILE A 107 -8.58 -33.14 -13.14
CA ILE A 107 -8.74 -33.99 -14.33
C ILE A 107 -8.13 -35.38 -14.10
N VAL A 108 -6.92 -35.45 -13.52
CA VAL A 108 -6.25 -36.73 -13.23
C VAL A 108 -7.08 -37.55 -12.24
N GLN A 109 -7.60 -36.93 -11.17
CA GLN A 109 -8.46 -37.59 -10.19
C GLN A 109 -9.73 -38.12 -10.83
N PHE A 110 -10.41 -37.31 -11.65
CA PHE A 110 -11.62 -37.72 -12.35
C PHE A 110 -11.39 -38.90 -13.30
N THR A 111 -10.29 -38.89 -14.05
CA THR A 111 -10.03 -39.89 -15.10
C THR A 111 -9.50 -41.22 -14.58
N HIS A 112 -8.73 -41.24 -13.49
CA HIS A 112 -8.03 -42.45 -13.03
C HIS A 112 -8.58 -43.07 -11.75
N TYR A 113 -9.20 -42.27 -10.88
CA TYR A 113 -9.55 -42.72 -9.52
C TYR A 113 -11.06 -42.67 -9.25
N GLY A 114 -11.84 -42.04 -10.14
CA GLY A 114 -13.24 -41.68 -9.87
C GLY A 114 -13.28 -40.49 -8.92
N GLN A 115 -13.90 -39.40 -9.35
CA GLN A 115 -13.85 -38.15 -8.58
C GLN A 115 -14.66 -38.28 -7.27
N SER A 116 -14.02 -38.00 -6.15
CA SER A 116 -14.72 -37.83 -4.87
C SER A 116 -15.40 -36.45 -4.83
N SER A 117 -16.52 -36.34 -4.11
CA SER A 117 -17.14 -35.04 -3.83
C SER A 117 -16.18 -34.06 -3.16
N ASP A 118 -15.24 -34.60 -2.38
CA ASP A 118 -14.31 -33.83 -1.55
C ASP A 118 -13.28 -33.10 -2.42
N ASP A 119 -12.81 -33.71 -3.51
CA ASP A 119 -11.87 -33.09 -4.46
C ASP A 119 -12.49 -31.90 -5.21
N MET A 120 -13.78 -31.99 -5.54
CA MET A 120 -14.53 -30.88 -6.16
C MET A 120 -14.68 -29.72 -5.18
N ILE A 121 -15.02 -30.02 -3.93
CA ILE A 121 -15.15 -29.02 -2.86
C ILE A 121 -13.80 -28.32 -2.63
N LEU A 122 -12.70 -29.07 -2.53
CA LEU A 122 -11.36 -28.51 -2.35
C LEU A 122 -10.97 -27.59 -3.51
N SER A 123 -11.22 -28.02 -4.75
CA SER A 123 -10.96 -27.20 -5.94
C SER A 123 -11.78 -25.89 -5.92
N GLY A 124 -13.04 -25.97 -5.50
CA GLY A 124 -13.89 -24.80 -5.31
C GLY A 124 -13.36 -23.83 -4.24
N ILE A 125 -12.87 -24.35 -3.11
CA ILE A 125 -12.26 -23.56 -2.03
C ILE A 125 -11.01 -22.83 -2.55
N ILE A 126 -10.18 -23.48 -3.36
CA ILE A 126 -8.97 -22.86 -3.94
C ILE A 126 -9.36 -21.69 -4.86
N ILE A 127 -10.37 -21.86 -5.72
CA ILE A 127 -10.85 -20.80 -6.62
C ILE A 127 -11.45 -19.62 -5.82
N LEU A 128 -12.25 -19.90 -4.79
CA LEU A 128 -12.79 -18.85 -3.93
C LEU A 128 -11.69 -18.11 -3.18
N SER A 129 -10.66 -18.82 -2.72
CA SER A 129 -9.49 -18.23 -2.06
C SER A 129 -8.74 -17.28 -2.98
N PHE A 130 -8.63 -17.62 -4.27
CA PHE A 130 -8.08 -16.72 -5.28
C PHE A 130 -8.87 -15.42 -5.38
N LEU A 131 -10.18 -15.51 -5.64
CA LEU A 131 -11.04 -14.34 -5.79
C LEU A 131 -11.00 -13.45 -4.55
N PHE A 132 -11.07 -14.06 -3.36
CA PHE A 132 -10.97 -13.34 -2.10
C PHE A 132 -9.61 -12.65 -1.94
N SER A 133 -8.51 -13.32 -2.26
CA SER A 133 -7.17 -12.73 -2.16
C SER A 133 -6.98 -11.54 -3.11
N PHE A 134 -7.55 -11.61 -4.32
CA PHE A 134 -7.53 -10.52 -5.29
C PHE A 134 -8.32 -9.33 -4.78
N GLU A 135 -9.54 -9.54 -4.29
CA GLU A 135 -10.38 -8.51 -3.69
C GLU A 135 -9.66 -7.82 -2.53
N VAL A 136 -9.10 -8.58 -1.60
CA VAL A 136 -8.32 -8.03 -0.47
C VAL A 136 -7.19 -7.14 -0.98
N LEU A 137 -6.43 -7.60 -1.97
CA LEU A 137 -5.32 -6.84 -2.54
C LEU A 137 -5.81 -5.55 -3.22
N TYR A 138 -6.86 -5.64 -4.05
CA TYR A 138 -7.50 -4.49 -4.69
C TYR A 138 -7.97 -3.45 -3.66
N TRP A 139 -8.69 -3.89 -2.62
CA TRP A 139 -9.21 -3.02 -1.56
C TRP A 139 -8.10 -2.33 -0.79
N ARG A 140 -6.95 -2.99 -0.59
CA ARG A 140 -5.79 -2.40 0.09
C ARG A 140 -5.18 -1.27 -0.75
N HIS A 141 -4.98 -1.47 -2.04
CA HIS A 141 -4.48 -0.43 -2.93
C HIS A 141 -5.48 0.73 -3.12
N TRP A 142 -6.77 0.42 -3.21
CA TRP A 142 -7.82 1.44 -3.26
C TRP A 142 -7.88 2.28 -1.97
N SER A 143 -7.87 1.63 -0.82
CA SER A 143 -7.81 2.28 0.49
C SER A 143 -6.56 3.14 0.60
N PHE A 144 -5.42 2.63 0.12
CA PHE A 144 -4.17 3.37 0.08
C PHE A 144 -4.29 4.66 -0.73
N PHE A 145 -4.80 4.56 -1.96
CA PHE A 145 -4.99 5.67 -2.88
C PHE A 145 -5.89 6.76 -2.28
N ARG A 146 -7.02 6.37 -1.69
CA ARG A 146 -7.94 7.31 -1.04
C ARG A 146 -7.30 8.03 0.16
N ARG A 147 -6.52 7.31 0.97
CA ARG A 147 -5.80 7.90 2.12
C ARG A 147 -4.70 8.85 1.66
N ALA A 148 -3.97 8.50 0.61
CA ALA A 148 -2.91 9.33 0.02
C ALA A 148 -3.47 10.67 -0.46
N LEU A 149 -4.57 10.62 -1.22
CA LEU A 149 -5.23 11.81 -1.76
C LEU A 149 -5.81 12.73 -0.70
N SER A 150 -6.22 12.18 0.44
CA SER A 150 -6.74 12.99 1.55
C SER A 150 -5.65 13.54 2.46
N GLY A 151 -4.38 13.27 2.17
CA GLY A 151 -3.27 13.60 3.06
C GLY A 151 -3.37 12.88 4.41
N LYS A 152 -4.19 11.84 4.55
CA LYS A 152 -4.44 11.17 5.84
C LYS A 152 -3.31 10.25 6.30
N TYR A 153 -2.19 10.20 5.59
CA TYR A 153 -0.93 9.69 6.12
C TYR A 153 -0.21 10.70 7.04
N ILE A 154 -0.75 11.92 7.16
CA ILE A 154 -0.25 13.01 8.02
C ILE A 154 -0.65 12.82 9.50
N SER A 155 -1.74 12.12 9.82
CA SER A 155 -2.06 11.86 11.23
C SER A 155 -1.33 10.61 11.68
N ALA A 156 -0.41 10.78 12.62
CA ALA A 156 0.24 9.70 13.34
C ALA A 156 -0.82 8.78 13.99
N GLY A 157 -1.43 7.84 13.26
CA GLY A 157 -2.62 7.12 13.73
C GLY A 157 -3.76 8.03 14.25
N ASN A 158 -4.87 7.42 14.68
CA ASN A 158 -5.91 8.11 15.45
C ASN A 158 -5.53 8.17 16.94
N TYR A 159 -4.26 8.43 17.25
CA TYR A 159 -3.79 8.46 18.63
C TYR A 159 -3.97 9.87 19.23
N ASN A 160 -4.36 9.94 20.50
CA ASN A 160 -4.44 11.20 21.24
C ASN A 160 -3.02 11.67 21.63
N TRP A 161 -2.23 12.13 20.66
CA TRP A 161 -0.85 12.55 20.89
C TRP A 161 -0.69 13.62 21.96
N PRO A 162 -1.56 14.63 22.09
CA PRO A 162 -1.46 15.57 23.20
C PRO A 162 -1.41 14.89 24.58
N GLN A 163 -2.27 13.89 24.79
CA GLN A 163 -2.28 13.11 26.04
C GLN A 163 -1.09 12.15 26.15
N ILE A 164 -0.75 11.45 25.06
CA ILE A 164 0.39 10.52 25.06
C ILE A 164 1.70 11.27 25.34
N LEU A 165 1.89 12.45 24.73
CA LEU A 165 3.09 13.27 24.91
C LEU A 165 3.10 13.96 26.28
N SER A 166 1.95 14.32 26.85
CA SER A 166 1.90 14.86 28.22
C SER A 166 2.34 13.84 29.27
N ASP A 167 2.17 12.55 29.00
CA ASP A 167 2.53 11.47 29.93
C ASP A 167 3.99 11.01 29.76
N LYS A 168 4.72 11.54 28.77
CA LYS A 168 6.12 11.18 28.48
C LYS A 168 7.11 11.97 29.34
N THR A 169 8.26 11.35 29.60
CA THR A 169 9.38 12.02 30.27
C THR A 169 10.03 13.07 29.36
N ASP A 170 10.73 14.04 29.95
CA ASP A 170 11.45 15.07 29.20
C ASP A 170 12.54 14.48 28.30
N GLU A 171 13.19 13.39 28.71
CA GLU A 171 14.18 12.68 27.89
C GLU A 171 13.54 12.02 26.67
N GLU A 172 12.42 11.32 26.84
CA GLU A 172 11.66 10.74 25.72
C GLU A 172 11.16 11.84 24.77
N LEU A 173 10.64 12.95 25.30
CA LEU A 173 10.19 14.07 24.48
C LEU A 173 11.34 14.70 23.69
N ARG A 174 12.54 14.85 24.28
CA ARG A 174 13.73 15.34 23.57
C ARG A 174 14.17 14.37 22.48
N TYR A 175 14.11 13.07 22.76
CA TYR A 175 14.41 12.04 21.77
C TYR A 175 13.44 12.11 20.58
N ILE A 176 12.14 12.23 20.83
CA ILE A 176 11.11 12.39 19.79
C ILE A 176 11.27 13.71 19.03
N ALA A 177 11.47 14.82 19.74
CA ALA A 177 11.66 16.15 19.18
C ALA A 177 12.92 16.27 18.31
N SER A 178 13.95 15.46 18.58
CA SER A 178 15.18 15.41 17.79
C SER A 178 14.99 14.75 16.41
N GLY A 179 13.84 14.12 16.15
CA GLY A 179 13.57 13.40 14.91
C GLY A 179 14.30 12.06 14.78
N LYS A 180 14.95 11.60 15.86
CA LYS A 180 15.62 10.28 15.92
C LYS A 180 14.65 9.12 16.18
N SER A 181 13.42 9.41 16.59
CA SER A 181 12.39 8.38 16.77
C SER A 181 11.82 7.93 15.42
N MET A 182 11.16 6.76 15.39
CA MET A 182 10.41 6.30 14.21
C MET A 182 9.09 7.07 13.99
N LEU A 183 8.79 8.07 14.84
CA LEU A 183 7.56 8.84 14.78
C LEU A 183 7.68 9.95 13.72
N ASN A 184 6.55 10.37 13.16
CA ASN A 184 6.54 11.35 12.09
C ASN A 184 6.99 12.75 12.56
N SER A 185 7.32 13.62 11.60
CA SER A 185 7.77 14.99 11.87
C SER A 185 6.73 15.83 12.62
N ASP A 186 5.46 15.51 12.48
CA ASP A 186 4.36 16.24 13.11
C ASP A 186 4.29 15.91 14.61
N VAL A 187 4.50 14.65 14.99
CA VAL A 187 4.66 14.23 16.39
C VAL A 187 5.94 14.81 16.99
N ALA A 188 7.02 14.91 16.21
CA ALA A 188 8.23 15.62 16.66
C ALA A 188 7.95 17.11 16.93
N ALA A 189 7.14 17.78 16.10
CA ALA A 189 6.72 19.16 16.31
C ALA A 189 5.80 19.31 17.54
N LEU A 190 4.87 18.38 17.76
CA LEU A 190 4.04 18.33 18.96
C LEU A 190 4.87 18.09 20.23
N ALA A 191 5.88 17.23 20.17
CA ALA A 191 6.80 16.98 21.28
C ALA A 191 7.65 18.22 21.62
N LYS A 192 8.11 18.98 20.61
CA LYS A 192 8.77 20.28 20.82
C LYS A 192 7.85 21.27 21.53
N LYS A 193 6.60 21.37 21.09
CA LYS A 193 5.59 22.26 21.68
C LYS A 193 5.28 21.90 23.14
N GLU A 194 5.19 20.62 23.47
CA GLU A 194 4.99 20.18 24.86
C GLU A 194 6.22 20.45 25.74
N LEU A 195 7.45 20.27 25.22
CA LEU A 195 8.68 20.67 25.93
C LEU A 195 8.75 22.17 26.20
N GLU A 196 8.32 23.01 25.25
CA GLU A 196 8.26 24.46 25.44
C GLU A 196 7.24 24.85 26.50
N LYS A 197 6.05 24.22 26.48
CA LYS A 197 5.01 24.42 27.50
C LYS A 197 5.51 24.06 28.90
N ARG A 198 6.24 22.95 29.06
CA ARG A 198 6.82 22.56 30.36
C ARG A 198 7.90 23.50 30.87
N LYS A 199 8.61 24.21 29.99
CA LYS A 199 9.62 25.22 30.40
C LYS A 199 9.00 26.53 30.87
N GLN A 200 7.74 26.77 30.54
CA GLN A 200 7.00 27.98 30.94
C GLN A 200 6.26 27.82 32.28
N HIS A 201 6.28 26.60 32.84
CA HIS A 201 5.70 26.24 34.14
C HIS A 201 6.81 25.81 35.11
#